data_AF-A0A3L7V267-F1
#
_entry.id   AF-A0A3L7V267-F1
#
_cell.length_a   1.000
_cell.length_b   1.000
_cell.length_c   1.000
_cell.angle_alpha   90.00
_cell.angle_beta   90.00
_cell.angle_gamma   90.00
#
_symmetry.space_group_name_H-M   'P 1'
#
loop_
_entity.id
_entity.type
_entity.pdbx_description
1 polymer ?
#
loop_
_entity_poly.entity_id
_entity_poly.type
_entity_poly.pdbx_seq_one_letter_code
_entity_poly.pdbx_strand_id
1 'polypeptide(L)'
;MGLGDYLQLLDWTGRQICGDKRGAMPANLAPLFERLGISTELWVDCVVNFRKWFRSSVGRPKSMEAAAESRGHNRAISINSARRIFTSSESNRQQS
;
A
#
# COMPACT_ATOMS: atom_id res chain seq x y z
N MET A 1 14.35 5.78 5.14
CA MET A 1 13.23 6.60 5.63
C MET A 1 13.49 6.80 7.12
N GLY A 2 13.37 8.02 7.64
CA GLY A 2 13.59 8.28 9.06
C GLY A 2 12.36 7.95 9.91
N LEU A 3 12.54 7.84 11.23
CA LEU A 3 11.43 7.65 12.17
C LEU A 3 10.40 8.79 12.07
N GLY A 4 10.87 10.04 11.88
CA GLY A 4 9.98 11.20 11.75
C GLY A 4 9.03 11.10 10.56
N ASP A 5 9.50 10.65 9.40
CA ASP A 5 8.65 10.45 8.21
C ASP A 5 7.61 9.36 8.45
N TYR A 6 7.99 8.29 9.13
CA TYR A 6 7.08 7.20 9.47
C TYR A 6 5.97 7.66 10.42
N LEU A 7 6.31 8.44 11.46
CA LEU A 7 5.32 8.99 12.38
C LEU A 7 4.38 9.98 11.69
N GLN A 8 4.90 10.79 10.76
CA GLN A 8 4.06 11.70 9.96
C GLN A 8 3.09 10.92 9.05
N LEU A 9 3.56 9.83 8.43
CA LEU A 9 2.69 8.95 7.65
C LEU A 9 1.58 8.35 8.52
N LEU A 10 1.92 7.87 9.73
CA LEU A 10 0.96 7.32 10.66
C LEU A 10 -0.06 8.36 11.13
N ASP A 11 0.39 9.55 11.51
CA ASP A 11 -0.49 10.65 11.93
C ASP A 11 -1.44 11.05 10.80
N TRP A 12 -0.91 11.25 9.59
CA TRP A 12 -1.71 11.57 8.41
C TRP A 12 -2.73 10.47 8.12
N THR A 13 -2.33 9.19 8.17
CA THR A 13 -3.24 8.05 7.95
C THR A 13 -4.35 8.03 9.00
N GLY A 14 -4.04 8.28 10.28
CA GLY A 14 -5.03 8.37 11.35
C GLY A 14 -6.05 9.48 11.13
N ARG A 15 -5.60 10.64 10.65
CA ARG A 15 -6.48 11.77 10.27
C ARG A 15 -7.38 11.48 9.09
N GLN A 16 -6.95 10.65 8.13
CA GLN A 16 -7.83 10.25 7.01
C GLN A 16 -8.96 9.33 7.47
N ILE A 17 -8.71 8.49 8.46
CA ILE A 17 -9.69 7.54 9.02
C ILE A 17 -10.68 8.25 9.95
N CYS A 18 -10.21 9.20 10.77
CA CYS A 18 -11.05 10.00 11.65
C CYS A 18 -11.69 11.15 10.84
N GLY A 19 -12.90 10.90 10.31
CA GLY A 19 -13.59 11.75 9.32
C GLY A 19 -13.67 13.25 9.64
N ASP A 20 -13.63 13.63 10.92
CA ASP A 20 -13.72 15.03 11.36
C ASP A 20 -12.40 15.81 11.24
N LYS A 21 -11.29 15.18 10.87
CA LYS A 21 -9.95 15.79 10.86
C LYS A 21 -9.15 15.54 9.57
N ARG A 22 -9.83 15.27 8.46
CA ARG A 22 -9.16 15.05 7.17
C ARG A 22 -8.28 16.25 6.81
N GLY A 23 -6.98 16.01 6.75
CA GLY A 23 -5.97 17.01 6.41
C GLY A 23 -5.38 16.77 5.03
N ALA A 24 -4.76 17.81 4.47
CA ALA A 24 -3.97 17.69 3.24
C ALA A 24 -2.79 16.73 3.44
N MET A 25 -2.36 16.09 2.34
CA MET A 25 -1.15 15.28 2.32
C MET A 25 0.09 16.15 2.59
N PRO A 26 0.93 15.82 3.59
CA PRO A 26 2.24 16.46 3.75
C PRO A 26 3.11 16.29 2.51
N ALA A 27 3.74 17.37 2.03
CA ALA A 27 4.52 17.36 0.79
C ALA A 27 5.70 16.37 0.80
N ASN A 28 6.27 16.12 1.98
CA ASN A 28 7.36 15.15 2.17
C ASN A 28 6.90 13.69 2.05
N LEU A 29 5.60 13.41 2.15
CA LEU A 29 5.04 12.06 1.98
C LEU A 29 4.66 11.75 0.53
N ALA A 30 4.47 12.75 -0.34
CA ALA A 30 4.11 12.49 -1.74
C ALA A 30 5.13 11.58 -2.48
N PRO A 31 6.46 11.79 -2.38
CA PRO A 31 7.45 10.91 -3.00
C PRO A 31 7.44 9.48 -2.47
N LEU A 32 6.93 9.27 -1.24
CA LEU A 32 6.81 7.94 -0.67
C LEU A 32 5.76 7.11 -1.43
N PHE A 33 4.59 7.70 -1.68
CA PHE A 33 3.48 7.02 -2.36
C PHE A 33 3.83 6.67 -3.80
N GLU A 34 4.55 7.57 -4.49
CA GLU A 34 5.11 7.31 -5.82
C GLU A 34 6.08 6.12 -5.82
N ARG A 35 6.99 6.05 -4.83
CA ARG A 35 7.94 4.94 -4.71
C ARG A 35 7.25 3.61 -4.35
N LEU A 36 6.21 3.67 -3.52
CA LEU A 36 5.40 2.50 -3.18
C LEU A 36 4.53 2.03 -4.35
N GLY A 37 4.22 2.92 -5.29
CA GLY A 37 3.36 2.63 -6.43
C GLY A 37 1.90 2.44 -6.01
N ILE A 38 1.45 3.20 -5.00
CA ILE A 38 0.10 3.14 -4.46
C ILE A 38 -0.45 4.56 -4.34
N SER A 39 -1.71 4.77 -4.75
CA SER A 39 -2.38 6.05 -4.53
C SER A 39 -2.70 6.25 -3.05
N THR A 40 -2.92 7.50 -2.67
CA THR A 40 -3.24 7.89 -1.30
C THR A 40 -4.58 7.33 -0.83
N GLU A 41 -5.55 7.27 -1.73
CA GLU A 41 -6.89 6.71 -1.49
C GLU A 41 -6.80 5.19 -1.30
N LEU A 42 -6.10 4.50 -2.20
CA LEU A 42 -5.89 3.06 -2.10
C LEU A 42 -5.10 2.67 -0.85
N TRP A 43 -4.17 3.53 -0.41
CA TRP A 43 -3.47 3.34 0.85
C TRP A 43 -4.42 3.40 2.05
N VAL A 44 -5.25 4.44 2.14
CA VAL A 44 -6.20 4.58 3.26
C VAL A 44 -7.17 3.41 3.28
N ASP A 45 -7.73 3.04 2.12
CA ASP A 45 -8.61 1.87 2.00
C ASP A 45 -7.91 0.57 2.40
N CYS A 46 -6.64 0.40 1.99
CA CYS A 46 -5.80 -0.73 2.34
C CYS A 46 -5.59 -0.82 3.85
N VAL A 47 -5.26 0.29 4.52
CA VAL A 47 -5.05 0.33 5.97
C VAL A 47 -6.34 0.00 6.72
N VAL A 48 -7.47 0.60 6.31
CA VAL A 48 -8.78 0.35 6.93
C VAL A 48 -9.22 -1.10 6.76
N ASN A 49 -9.01 -1.68 5.57
CA ASN A 49 -9.45 -3.03 5.25
C ASN A 49 -8.34 -4.08 5.38
N PHE A 50 -7.23 -3.75 6.02
CA PHE A 50 -6.00 -4.53 5.95
C PHE A 50 -6.21 -6.01 6.27
N ARG A 51 -6.85 -6.31 7.41
CA ARG A 51 -7.15 -7.69 7.84
C ARG A 51 -8.13 -8.43 6.94
N LYS A 52 -9.01 -7.70 6.23
CA LYS A 52 -9.98 -8.28 5.31
C LYS A 52 -9.32 -8.64 3.97
N TRP A 53 -8.43 -7.78 3.49
CA TRP A 53 -7.79 -7.91 2.19
C TRP A 53 -6.56 -8.82 2.24
N PHE A 54 -5.76 -8.73 3.31
CA PHE A 54 -4.54 -9.50 3.49
C PHE A 54 -4.70 -10.51 4.62
N ARG A 55 -4.91 -11.78 4.25
CA ARG A 55 -5.15 -12.86 5.20
C ARG A 55 -3.86 -13.49 5.74
N SER A 56 -2.81 -13.53 4.93
CA SER A 56 -1.52 -14.09 5.36
C SER A 56 -0.29 -13.46 4.71
N SER A 57 -0.42 -12.89 3.52
CA SER A 57 0.70 -12.23 2.83
C SER A 57 0.26 -10.91 2.21
N VAL A 58 1.17 -9.93 2.24
CA VAL A 58 1.01 -8.58 1.68
C VAL A 58 2.33 -8.17 1.04
N GLY A 59 2.25 -7.40 -0.05
CA GLY A 59 3.41 -6.89 -0.77
C GLY A 59 3.13 -6.76 -2.27
N ARG A 60 4.16 -6.46 -3.05
CA ARG A 60 4.06 -6.47 -4.51
C ARG A 60 3.73 -7.90 -4.99
N PRO A 61 2.87 -8.08 -6.02
CA PRO A 61 2.47 -9.41 -6.48
C PRO A 61 3.64 -10.36 -6.75
N LYS A 62 4.67 -9.90 -7.47
CA LYS A 62 5.89 -10.69 -7.75
C LYS A 62 6.62 -11.14 -6.48
N SER A 63 6.73 -10.24 -5.49
CA SER A 63 7.38 -10.56 -4.21
C SER A 63 6.55 -11.56 -3.40
N MET A 64 5.22 -11.50 -3.48
CA MET A 64 4.34 -12.45 -2.83
C MET A 64 4.41 -13.83 -3.46
N GLU A 65 4.45 -13.91 -4.80
CA GLU A 65 4.62 -15.17 -5.54
C GLU A 65 5.94 -15.85 -5.17
N ALA A 66 7.05 -15.13 -5.28
CA ALA A 66 8.37 -15.64 -4.89
C ALA A 66 8.43 -16.12 -3.44
N ALA A 67 7.79 -15.39 -2.52
CA ALA A 67 7.76 -15.76 -1.10
C ALA A 67 6.79 -16.91 -0.78
N ALA A 68 5.84 -17.22 -1.67
CA ALA A 68 5.01 -18.41 -1.57
C ALA A 68 5.78 -19.64 -2.08
N GLU A 69 6.44 -19.51 -3.23
CA GLU A 69 7.30 -20.55 -3.80
C GLU A 69 8.42 -20.95 -2.84
N SER A 70 9.10 -19.97 -2.24
CA SER A 70 10.17 -20.24 -1.26
C SER A 70 9.68 -20.98 0.00
N ARG A 71 8.37 -20.99 0.26
CA ARG A 71 7.73 -21.70 1.38
C ARG A 71 7.06 -23.01 0.95
N GLY A 72 7.20 -23.40 -0.33
CA GLY A 72 6.56 -24.60 -0.90
C GLY A 72 5.06 -24.45 -1.14
N HIS A 73 4.55 -23.21 -1.19
CA HIS A 73 3.14 -22.95 -1.47
C HIS A 73 2.92 -22.72 -2.96
N ASN A 74 1.91 -23.37 -3.56
CA ASN A 74 1.56 -23.21 -4.97
C ASN A 74 0.98 -21.84 -5.34
N ARG A 75 0.68 -20.98 -4.34
CA ARG A 75 0.19 -19.62 -4.55
C ARG A 75 0.38 -18.74 -3.32
N ALA A 76 0.49 -17.43 -3.56
CA ALA A 76 0.35 -16.44 -2.50
C ALA A 76 -1.11 -16.19 -2.14
N ILE A 77 -1.44 -16.27 -0.85
CA ILE A 77 -2.77 -15.91 -0.34
C ILE A 77 -2.93 -14.39 -0.45
N SER A 78 -4.14 -13.92 -0.77
CA SER A 78 -4.45 -12.49 -0.95
C SER A 78 -3.76 -11.79 -2.14
N ILE A 79 -3.24 -12.54 -3.12
CA ILE A 79 -2.57 -11.95 -4.29
C ILE A 79 -3.47 -11.02 -5.12
N ASN A 80 -4.78 -11.31 -5.19
CA ASN A 80 -5.73 -10.45 -5.89
C ASN A 80 -5.88 -9.07 -5.22
N SER A 81 -5.80 -9.01 -3.88
CA SER A 81 -5.79 -7.75 -3.14
C SER A 81 -4.52 -6.95 -3.42
N ALA A 82 -3.37 -7.63 -3.47
CA ALA A 82 -2.11 -6.99 -3.85
C ALA A 82 -2.14 -6.46 -5.29
N ARG A 83 -2.67 -7.22 -6.25
CA ARG A 83 -2.85 -6.75 -7.63
C ARG A 83 -3.74 -5.52 -7.68
N ARG A 84 -4.87 -5.51 -6.97
CA ARG A 84 -5.75 -4.32 -6.94
C ARG A 84 -5.04 -3.06 -6.43
N ILE A 85 -4.14 -3.21 -5.47
CA ILE A 85 -3.47 -2.08 -4.82
C ILE A 85 -2.23 -1.60 -5.59
N PHE A 86 -1.40 -2.53 -6.06
CA PHE A 86 -0.07 -2.23 -6.62
C PHE A 86 -0.02 -2.17 -8.15
N THR A 87 -1.05 -2.66 -8.87
CA THR A 87 -1.04 -2.66 -10.35
C THR A 87 -1.63 -1.38 -10.95
N SER A 88 -2.41 -0.59 -10.19
CA SER A 88 -2.96 0.69 -10.68
C SER A 88 -1.90 1.76 -10.95
N SER A 89 -0.68 1.64 -10.41
CA SER A 89 0.42 2.58 -10.72
C SER A 89 1.23 2.17 -11.95
N GLU A 90 1.09 0.94 -12.46
CA GLU A 90 1.83 0.48 -13.64
C GLU A 90 1.25 1.06 -14.95
N SER A 91 -0.07 1.35 -15.01
CA SER A 91 -0.68 2.00 -16.18
C SER A 91 -0.25 3.46 -16.39
N ASN A 92 0.31 4.14 -15.37
CA ASN A 92 0.79 5.53 -15.49
C ASN A 92 2.27 5.64 -15.88
N ARG A 93 2.99 4.51 -16.08
CA ARG A 93 4.40 4.48 -16.51
C ARG A 93 4.61 4.17 -17.99
N GLN A 94 3.55 3.88 -18.76
CA GLN A 94 3.64 3.57 -20.19
C GLN A 94 3.13 4.70 -21.10
N GLN A 95 2.91 5.91 -20.57
CA GLN A 95 2.45 7.08 -21.35
C GLN A 95 3.39 8.30 -21.26
N SER A 96 4.70 8.09 -21.10
CA SER A 96 5.71 9.16 -21.23
C SER A 96 6.91 8.68 -22.04
#